data_AF-A0A7C3I8X7-F1
#
_entry.id   AF-A0A7C3I8X7-F1
#
_cell.length_a   1.000
_cell.length_b   1.000
_cell.length_c   1.000
_cell.angle_alpha   90.00
_cell.angle_beta   90.00
_cell.angle_gamma   90.00
#
_symmetry.space_group_name_H-M   'P 1'
#
loop_
_entity.id
_entity.type
_entity.pdbx_description
1 polymer ?
#
loop_
_entity_poly.entity_id
_entity_poly.type
_entity_poly.pdbx_seq_one_letter_code
_entity_poly.pdbx_strand_id
1 'polypeptide(L)' 'MSMENRIDVREEKSKNGLTEKVEIAFGPHHFVRIFREGAGVTFVMGTTHHGFRADASEVNSQLEKIIYEVRETHPDLVVD' A
#
# COMPACT_ATOMS: atom_id res chain seq x y z
N MET A 1 8.69 25.11 -8.56
CA MET A 1 7.58 24.97 -7.59
C MET A 1 7.95 23.79 -6.70
N SER A 2 8.23 24.01 -5.43
CA SER A 2 8.57 22.93 -4.49
C SER A 2 7.37 21.99 -4.36
N MET A 3 7.55 20.70 -4.64
CA MET A 3 6.55 19.69 -4.28
C MET A 3 6.58 19.56 -2.76
N GLU A 4 5.66 20.24 -2.07
CA GLU A 4 5.48 20.12 -0.62
C GLU A 4 5.23 18.66 -0.21
N ASN A 5 5.81 18.29 0.95
CA ASN A 5 5.54 17.05 1.68
C ASN A 5 4.07 16.99 2.08
N ARG A 6 3.22 16.54 1.16
CA ARG A 6 1.78 16.39 1.35
C ARG A 6 1.44 14.93 1.64
N ILE A 7 0.28 14.73 2.26
CA ILE A 7 -0.41 13.45 2.34
C ILE A 7 -1.83 13.70 1.82
N ASP A 8 -2.21 13.01 0.75
CA ASP A 8 -3.56 13.05 0.15
C ASP A 8 -4.18 11.66 0.28
N VAL A 9 -5.43 11.60 0.75
CA VAL A 9 -6.15 10.34 0.98
C VAL A 9 -7.41 10.36 0.11
N ARG A 10 -7.55 9.32 -0.71
CA ARG A 10 -8.71 9.11 -1.57
C ARG A 10 -9.37 7.80 -1.23
N GLU A 11 -10.68 7.86 -1.03
CA GLU A 11 -11.49 6.71 -0.68
C GLU A 11 -12.55 6.52 -1.77
N GLU A 12 -12.68 5.29 -2.26
CA GLU A 12 -13.75 4.87 -3.15
C GLU A 12 -14.65 3.88 -2.40
N LYS A 13 -15.94 4.17 -2.38
CA LYS A 13 -16.96 3.37 -1.69
C LYS A 13 -17.89 2.74 -2.71
N SER A 14 -18.30 1.52 -2.40
CA SER A 14 -19.37 0.81 -3.09
C SER A 14 -20.72 1.54 -2.94
N LYS A 15 -21.74 1.06 -3.66
CA LYS A 15 -23.13 1.50 -3.51
C LYS A 15 -23.72 1.28 -2.11
N ASN A 16 -23.20 0.31 -1.35
CA ASN A 16 -23.65 0.04 0.02
C ASN A 16 -22.81 0.75 1.09
N GLY A 17 -21.91 1.65 0.68
CA GLY A 17 -21.10 2.48 1.57
C GLY A 17 -19.85 1.80 2.14
N LEU A 18 -19.55 0.57 1.71
CA LEU A 18 -18.31 -0.12 2.08
C LEU A 18 -17.14 0.43 1.27
N THR A 19 -16.00 0.62 1.91
CA THR A 19 -14.76 1.02 1.24
C THR A 19 -14.26 -0.10 0.34
N GLU A 20 -14.14 0.18 -0.96
CA GLU A 20 -13.63 -0.75 -1.96
C GLU A 20 -12.17 -0.47 -2.29
N LYS A 21 -11.76 0.79 -2.19
CA LYS A 21 -10.38 1.21 -2.43
C LYS A 21 -10.01 2.42 -1.58
N VAL A 22 -8.78 2.38 -1.06
CA VAL A 22 -8.10 3.52 -0.43
C VAL A 22 -6.80 3.74 -1.17
N GLU A 23 -6.51 5.00 -1.48
CA GLU A 23 -5.24 5.44 -2.04
C GLU A 23 -4.69 6.58 -1.18
N ILE A 24 -3.45 6.44 -0.75
CA ILE A 24 -2.70 7.46 -0.03
C ILE A 24 -1.54 7.87 -0.92
N ALA A 25 -1.55 9.10 -1.42
CA ALA A 25 -0.41 9.69 -2.12
C ALA A 25 0.37 10.57 -1.15
N PHE A 26 1.69 10.39 -1.08
CA PHE A 26 2.51 11.10 -0.11
C PHE A 26 3.91 11.44 -0.61
N GLY A 27 4.47 12.52 -0.04
CA GLY A 27 5.73 13.08 -0.52
C GLY A 27 5.67 13.49 -1.99
N PRO A 28 6.81 13.59 -2.68
CA PRO A 28 6.82 14.02 -4.08
C PRO A 28 6.17 13.02 -5.04
N HIS A 29 6.37 11.72 -4.80
CA HIS A 29 6.11 10.69 -5.81
C HIS A 29 5.65 9.33 -5.27
N HIS A 30 5.38 9.19 -3.97
CA HIS A 30 5.04 7.89 -3.37
C HIS A 30 3.54 7.70 -3.24
N PHE A 31 3.12 6.43 -3.24
CA PHE A 31 1.75 6.07 -2.96
C PHE A 31 1.63 4.69 -2.31
N VAL A 32 0.54 4.50 -1.58
CA VAL A 32 0.02 3.20 -1.15
C VAL A 32 -1.43 3.09 -1.63
N ARG A 33 -1.79 1.93 -2.18
CA ARG A 33 -3.15 1.59 -2.58
C ARG A 33 -3.55 0.27 -1.95
N ILE A 34 -4.75 0.25 -1.39
CA ILE A 34 -5.38 -0.96 -0.87
C ILE A 34 -6.75 -1.04 -1.52
N PHE A 35 -7.06 -2.14 -2.18
CA PHE A 35 -8.35 -2.31 -2.84
C PHE A 35 -8.80 -3.76 -2.86
N ARG A 36 -10.12 -3.95 -2.94
CA ARG A 36 -10.71 -5.27 -3.16
C ARG A 36 -10.50 -5.70 -4.60
N GLU A 37 -10.05 -6.93 -4.79
CA GLU A 37 -9.97 -7.56 -6.11
C GLU A 37 -10.60 -8.96 -6.01
N GLY A 38 -11.78 -9.12 -6.61
CA GLY A 38 -12.60 -10.32 -6.41
C GLY A 38 -12.96 -10.52 -4.94
N ALA A 39 -12.64 -11.69 -4.38
CA ALA A 39 -12.84 -11.99 -2.96
C ALA A 39 -11.67 -11.54 -2.07
N GLY A 40 -10.55 -11.10 -2.66
CA GLY A 40 -9.31 -10.79 -1.95
C GLY A 40 -9.08 -9.29 -1.73
N VAL A 41 -7.97 -9.00 -1.05
CA VAL A 41 -7.44 -7.65 -0.80
C VAL A 41 -6.07 -7.55 -1.44
N THR A 42 -5.91 -6.55 -2.30
CA THR A 42 -4.64 -6.24 -2.96
C THR A 42 -4.00 -5.01 -2.33
N PHE A 43 -2.71 -5.13 -2.02
CA PHE A 43 -1.84 -4.04 -1.62
C PHE A 43 -0.90 -3.64 -2.76
N VAL A 44 -0.72 -2.34 -2.97
CA VAL A 44 0.31 -1.80 -3.87
C VAL A 44 1.03 -0.65 -3.17
N MET A 45 2.36 -0.70 -3.15
CA MET A 45 3.21 0.42 -2.76
C MET A 45 4.11 0.77 -3.92
N GLY A 46 4.27 2.07 -4.21
CA GLY A 46 5.11 2.49 -5.31
C GLY A 46 5.59 3.93 -5.23
N THR A 47 6.48 4.24 -6.16
CA THR A 47 7.00 5.58 -6.44
C THR A 47 7.13 5.76 -7.95
N THR A 48 6.49 6.79 -8.52
CA THR A 48 6.42 7.13 -9.96
C THR A 48 6.21 5.94 -10.93
N HIS A 49 7.26 5.13 -11.17
CA HIS A 49 7.31 4.00 -12.11
C HIS A 49 7.71 2.65 -11.47
N HIS A 50 8.08 2.63 -10.19
CA HIS A 50 8.50 1.44 -9.46
C HIS A 50 7.53 1.14 -8.33
N GLY A 51 7.46 -0.12 -7.94
CA GLY A 51 6.62 -0.54 -6.84
C GLY A 51 6.45 -2.04 -6.85
N PHE A 52 5.70 -2.53 -5.88
CA PHE A 52 5.28 -3.92 -5.85
C PHE A 52 3.79 -3.99 -5.56
N ARG A 53 3.20 -5.08 -6.07
CA ARG A 53 1.82 -5.48 -5.82
C ARG A 53 1.87 -6.81 -5.10
N ALA A 54 1.10 -6.95 -4.04
CA ALA A 54 1.04 -8.17 -3.25
C ALA A 54 -0.41 -8.47 -2.86
N ASP A 55 -0.74 -9.75 -2.84
CA ASP A 55 -1.91 -10.24 -2.10
C ASP A 55 -1.73 -9.95 -0.60
N ALA A 56 -2.79 -9.45 0.02
CA ALA A 56 -2.90 -9.16 1.44
C ALA A 56 -4.20 -9.73 2.03
N SER A 57 -4.74 -10.79 1.43
CA SER A 57 -6.06 -11.34 1.77
C SER A 57 -6.06 -12.14 3.06
N GLU A 58 -4.93 -12.76 3.40
CA GLU A 58 -4.80 -13.71 4.50
C GLU A 58 -3.47 -13.56 5.28
N VAL A 59 -3.35 -14.27 6.40
CA VAL A 59 -2.08 -14.44 7.13
C VAL A 59 -1.15 -15.34 6.31
N ASN A 60 0.16 -15.10 6.36
CA ASN A 60 1.18 -15.68 5.47
C ASN A 60 0.99 -15.31 3.99
N SER A 61 0.32 -14.18 3.71
CA SER A 61 0.14 -13.65 2.36
C SER A 61 1.45 -13.19 1.72
N GLN A 62 1.39 -12.82 0.44
CA GLN A 62 2.56 -12.29 -0.27
C GLN A 62 3.09 -11.02 0.40
N LEU A 63 2.21 -10.16 0.90
CA LEU A 63 2.62 -8.93 1.58
C LEU A 63 3.41 -9.24 2.86
N GLU A 64 2.98 -10.21 3.65
CA GLU A 64 3.66 -10.60 4.88
C GLU A 64 5.07 -11.15 4.60
N LYS A 65 5.22 -11.98 3.57
CA LYS A 65 6.54 -12.48 3.14
C LYS A 65 7.48 -11.35 2.74
N ILE A 66 6.99 -10.38 1.96
CA ILE A 66 7.77 -9.19 1.58
C ILE A 66 8.16 -8.36 2.81
N ILE A 67 7.26 -8.22 3.80
CA ILE A 67 7.58 -7.54 5.05
C ILE A 67 8.73 -8.26 5.76
N TYR A 68 8.69 -9.59 5.86
CA TYR A 68 9.79 -10.35 6.46
C TYR A 68 11.11 -10.22 5.69
N GLU A 69 11.07 -10.30 4.35
CA GLU A 69 12.26 -10.10 3.52
C GLU A 69 12.90 -8.71 3.75
N VAL A 70 12.08 -7.65 3.83
CA VAL A 70 12.56 -6.29 4.13
C VAL A 70 13.14 -6.20 5.54
N ARG A 71 12.50 -6.82 6.54
CA ARG A 71 12.99 -6.85 7.93
C ARG A 71 14.34 -7.55 8.04
N GLU A 72 14.52 -8.68 7.36
CA GLU A 72 15.77 -9.43 7.35
C GLU A 72 16.88 -8.65 6.62
N THR A 73 16.54 -7.95 5.53
CA THR A 73 17.51 -7.21 4.70
C THR A 73 17.87 -5.84 5.27
N HIS A 74 16.97 -5.21 6.02
CA HIS A 74 17.12 -3.87 6.61
C HIS A 74 16.79 -3.86 8.10
N PRO A 75 17.57 -4.59 8.93
CA PRO A 75 17.26 -4.77 10.35
C PRO A 75 17.27 -3.48 11.18
N ASP A 76 17.94 -2.43 10.70
CA ASP A 76 18.00 -1.10 11.31
C ASP A 76 16.73 -0.26 11.10
N LEU A 77 15.88 -0.65 10.14
CA LEU A 77 14.64 0.05 9.78
C LEU A 77 13.39 -0.65 10.32
N VAL A 78 13.56 -1.69 11.14
CA VAL A 78 12.45 -2.45 11.71
C VAL A 78 11.62 -1.58 12.66
N VAL A 79 10.30 -1.73 12.57
CA VAL A 79 9.31 -1.12 13.47
C VAL A 79 8.57 -2.26 14.16
N ASP A 80 8.66 -2.31 15.50
CA ASP A 80 8.01 -3.29 16.39
C ASP A 80 7.35 -2.59 17.59
#